data_AF-Q9K348-F1
#
_entry.id   AF-Q9K348-F1
#
_cell.length_a   1.000
_cell.length_b   1.000
_cell.length_c   1.000
_cell.angle_alpha   90.00
_cell.angle_beta   90.00
_cell.angle_gamma   90.00
#
_symmetry.space_group_name_H-M   'P 1'
#
loop_
_entity.id
_entity.type
_entity.pdbx_description
1 polymer ?
#
loop_
_entity_poly.entity_id
_entity_poly.type
_entity_poly.pdbx_seq_one_letter_code
_entity_poly.pdbx_strand_id
1 'polypeptide(L)'
;MGWQEWLDQMLAEISYDENQQELIFFVGEADYQQELSKRGFGTVLPERKFGISVTMIRENPSKYWKYIAQPFRRQFTKKVLIMGSASNGKTTLAKDLARYYDAPVSLEYAREYQIKNNVRDDELTPKDYYYLLLGQYDQTSKLIDSNANRGLVIADTNSLVTKGYYDYYMETENQVDLSGETFDNLFVSILAKEKWDLILFVHLLAPMSMTDLEI
;
A
#
# COMPACT_ATOMS: atom_id res chain seq x y z
N MET A 1 20.03 -8.87 -34.05
CA MET A 1 19.92 -10.34 -34.16
C MET A 1 18.97 -10.80 -33.07
N GLY A 2 17.91 -11.56 -33.41
CA GLY A 2 16.86 -11.97 -32.46
C GLY A 2 15.41 -11.82 -32.99
N TRP A 3 15.21 -11.13 -34.12
CA TRP A 3 13.87 -10.91 -34.68
C TRP A 3 13.16 -12.19 -35.12
N GLN A 4 13.88 -13.13 -35.73
CA GLN A 4 13.27 -14.38 -36.20
C GLN A 4 12.84 -15.24 -35.01
N GLU A 5 13.73 -15.45 -34.05
CA GLU A 5 13.45 -16.22 -32.83
C GLU A 5 12.28 -15.62 -32.04
N TRP A 6 12.25 -14.28 -31.90
CA TRP A 6 11.14 -13.59 -31.25
C TRP A 6 9.82 -13.77 -32.00
N LEU A 7 9.84 -13.64 -33.33
CA LEU A 7 8.63 -13.77 -34.15
C LEU A 7 8.12 -15.20 -34.12
N ASP A 8 8.99 -16.20 -34.27
CA ASP A 8 8.64 -17.62 -34.22
C ASP A 8 7.99 -17.97 -32.88
N GLN A 9 8.56 -17.49 -31.77
CA GLN A 9 7.98 -17.68 -30.43
C GLN A 9 6.61 -17.01 -30.31
N MET A 10 6.46 -15.78 -30.80
CA MET A 10 5.19 -15.06 -30.72
C MET A 10 4.10 -15.74 -31.55
N LEU A 11 4.40 -16.10 -32.79
CA LEU A 11 3.45 -16.78 -33.69
C LEU A 11 3.05 -18.16 -33.14
N ALA A 12 3.99 -18.89 -32.53
CA ALA A 12 3.68 -20.15 -31.85
C ALA A 12 2.76 -19.94 -30.63
N GLU A 13 3.03 -18.92 -29.80
CA GLU A 13 2.24 -18.61 -28.60
C GLU A 13 0.78 -18.30 -28.95
N ILE A 14 0.54 -17.56 -30.04
CA ILE A 14 -0.82 -17.26 -30.50
C ILE A 14 -1.42 -18.36 -31.40
N SER A 15 -0.67 -19.44 -31.66
CA SER A 15 -1.05 -20.53 -32.58
C SER A 15 -1.48 -19.99 -33.95
N TYR A 16 -0.70 -19.08 -34.52
CA TYR A 16 -1.00 -18.41 -35.78
C TYR A 16 -1.01 -19.40 -36.96
N ASP A 17 -2.05 -19.34 -37.79
CA ASP A 17 -2.15 -20.05 -39.07
C ASP A 17 -2.40 -19.06 -40.20
N GLU A 18 -1.37 -18.84 -41.03
CA GLU A 18 -1.40 -17.92 -42.16
C GLU A 18 -2.49 -18.24 -43.21
N ASN A 19 -3.00 -19.48 -43.25
CA ASN A 19 -4.05 -19.87 -44.20
C ASN A 19 -5.46 -19.52 -43.72
N GLN A 20 -5.62 -19.25 -42.42
CA GLN A 20 -6.92 -19.01 -41.80
C GLN A 20 -7.06 -17.62 -41.18
N GLN A 21 -5.94 -16.94 -40.92
CA GLN A 21 -5.90 -15.72 -40.13
C GLN A 21 -5.12 -14.61 -40.84
N GLU A 22 -5.64 -13.40 -40.76
CA GLU A 22 -4.90 -12.18 -41.09
C GLU A 22 -4.35 -11.57 -39.79
N LEU A 23 -3.05 -11.29 -39.75
CA LEU A 23 -2.40 -10.70 -38.58
C LEU A 23 -1.95 -9.26 -38.87
N ILE A 24 -2.49 -8.31 -38.11
CA ILE A 24 -2.12 -6.90 -38.17
C ILE A 24 -1.46 -6.47 -36.85
N PHE A 25 -0.26 -5.93 -36.93
CA PHE A 25 0.50 -5.49 -35.78
C PHE A 25 0.26 -4.00 -35.49
N PHE A 26 -0.21 -3.70 -34.28
CA PHE A 26 -0.21 -2.34 -33.74
C PHE A 26 1.06 -2.13 -32.93
N VAL A 27 1.97 -1.30 -33.44
CA VAL A 27 3.31 -1.11 -32.86
C VAL A 27 3.52 0.31 -32.38
N GLY A 28 4.29 0.49 -31.32
CA GLY A 28 4.56 1.82 -30.73
C GLY A 28 5.87 2.48 -31.17
N GLU A 29 6.67 1.79 -32.00
CA GLU A 29 8.02 2.19 -32.42
C GLU A 29 8.20 1.94 -33.93
N ALA A 30 8.83 2.88 -34.63
CA ALA A 30 8.97 2.85 -36.09
C ALA A 30 9.85 1.69 -36.59
N ASP A 31 10.90 1.33 -35.85
CA ASP A 31 11.79 0.22 -36.21
C ASP A 31 11.05 -1.13 -36.24
N TYR A 32 10.11 -1.34 -35.30
CA TYR A 32 9.24 -2.53 -35.29
C TYR A 32 8.34 -2.55 -36.52
N GLN A 33 7.74 -1.40 -36.86
CA GLN A 33 6.90 -1.28 -38.04
C GLN A 33 7.66 -1.66 -39.31
N GLN A 34 8.86 -1.10 -39.48
CA GLN A 34 9.69 -1.34 -40.65
C GLN A 34 10.10 -2.82 -40.75
N GLU A 35 10.55 -3.43 -39.65
CA GLU A 35 11.00 -4.81 -39.66
C GLU A 35 9.86 -5.83 -39.88
N LEU A 36 8.67 -5.59 -39.33
CA LEU A 36 7.50 -6.45 -39.53
C LEU A 36 6.92 -6.30 -40.95
N SER A 37 6.86 -5.08 -41.49
CA SER A 37 6.41 -4.85 -42.87
C SER A 37 7.36 -5.47 -43.90
N LYS A 38 8.68 -5.43 -43.68
CA LYS A 38 9.66 -6.16 -44.52
C LYS A 38 9.41 -7.68 -44.55
N ARG A 39 8.79 -8.23 -43.50
CA ARG A 39 8.45 -9.65 -43.36
C ARG A 39 7.05 -9.98 -43.86
N GLY A 40 6.34 -9.02 -44.46
CA GLY A 40 5.04 -9.24 -45.11
C GLY A 40 3.82 -9.04 -44.22
N PHE A 41 3.98 -8.60 -42.96
CA PHE A 41 2.85 -8.36 -42.07
C PHE A 41 2.22 -6.98 -42.27
N GLY A 42 0.89 -6.91 -42.10
CA GLY A 42 0.19 -5.63 -41.95
C GLY A 42 0.61 -4.95 -40.66
N THR A 43 0.90 -3.64 -40.71
CA THR A 43 1.35 -2.89 -39.53
C THR A 43 0.66 -1.54 -39.43
N VAL A 44 0.41 -1.09 -38.20
CA VAL A 44 -0.16 0.22 -37.88
C VAL A 44 0.70 0.84 -36.77
N LEU A 45 1.20 2.06 -37.02
CA LEU A 45 1.90 2.88 -36.04
C LEU A 45 0.97 4.02 -35.59
N PRO A 46 0.16 3.83 -34.52
CA PRO A 46 -0.74 4.86 -34.03
C PRO A 46 0.03 6.00 -33.36
N GLU A 47 -0.49 7.22 -33.49
CA GLU A 47 0.04 8.38 -32.78
C GLU A 47 -0.13 8.25 -31.25
N ARG A 48 0.87 8.70 -30.49
CA ARG A 48 0.82 8.70 -29.02
C ARG A 48 -0.16 9.75 -28.51
N LYS A 49 -1.33 9.31 -28.04
CA LYS A 49 -2.42 10.20 -27.58
C LYS A 49 -2.13 10.99 -26.29
N PHE A 50 -1.27 10.50 -25.41
CA PHE A 50 -1.16 11.03 -24.04
C PHE A 50 0.20 11.64 -23.68
N GLY A 51 1.22 11.52 -24.54
CA GLY A 51 2.55 12.06 -24.27
C GLY A 51 3.21 11.50 -22.99
N ILE A 52 2.75 10.36 -22.48
CA ILE A 52 3.29 9.69 -21.29
C ILE A 52 4.05 8.43 -21.67
N SER A 53 4.96 8.01 -20.81
CA SER A 53 5.62 6.71 -20.90
C SER A 53 5.64 6.02 -19.54
N VAL A 54 5.90 4.71 -19.55
CA VAL A 54 6.04 3.94 -18.31
C VAL A 54 7.26 4.42 -17.52
N THR A 55 8.33 4.88 -18.18
CA THR A 55 9.50 5.47 -17.51
C THR A 55 9.12 6.72 -16.72
N MET A 56 8.34 7.62 -17.32
CA MET A 56 7.86 8.82 -16.63
C MET A 56 7.03 8.49 -15.38
N ILE A 57 6.15 7.48 -15.47
CA ILE A 57 5.37 7.00 -14.32
C ILE A 57 6.30 6.43 -13.24
N ARG A 58 7.28 5.59 -13.59
CA ARG A 58 8.20 4.99 -12.60
C ARG A 58 9.07 6.02 -11.89
N GLU A 59 9.52 7.06 -12.59
CA GLU A 59 10.36 8.13 -12.04
C GLU A 59 9.56 9.09 -11.13
N ASN A 60 8.31 9.41 -11.49
CA ASN A 60 7.47 10.31 -10.70
C ASN A 60 5.99 9.89 -10.74
N PRO A 61 5.61 8.85 -9.97
CA PRO A 61 4.26 8.29 -10.05
C PRO A 61 3.17 9.26 -9.61
N SER A 62 3.45 10.11 -8.61
CA SER A 62 2.47 11.07 -8.08
C SER A 62 2.08 12.11 -9.14
N LYS A 63 3.05 12.60 -9.93
CA LYS A 63 2.79 13.53 -11.04
C LYS A 63 1.88 12.92 -12.12
N TYR A 64 2.00 11.62 -12.37
CA TYR A 64 1.26 10.91 -13.44
C TYR A 64 0.14 10.01 -12.91
N TRP A 65 -0.27 10.16 -11.65
CA TRP A 65 -1.21 9.26 -10.95
C TRP A 65 -2.50 8.98 -11.73
N LYS A 66 -3.06 10.01 -12.37
CA LYS A 66 -4.28 9.90 -13.18
C LYS A 66 -4.18 8.94 -14.36
N TYR A 67 -2.96 8.65 -14.82
CA TYR A 67 -2.70 7.72 -15.92
C TYR A 67 -2.40 6.30 -15.45
N ILE A 68 -2.23 6.08 -14.15
CA ILE A 68 -2.00 4.76 -13.57
C ILE A 68 -3.36 4.08 -13.38
N ALA A 69 -3.55 2.95 -14.08
CA ALA A 69 -4.74 2.13 -13.91
C ALA A 69 -4.86 1.64 -12.47
N GLN A 70 -6.08 1.61 -11.95
CA GLN A 70 -6.36 1.36 -10.53
C GLN A 70 -5.67 0.12 -9.95
N PRO A 71 -5.62 -1.05 -10.64
CA PRO A 71 -4.95 -2.25 -10.09
C PRO A 71 -3.45 -2.05 -9.78
N PHE A 72 -2.78 -1.14 -10.48
CA PHE A 72 -1.35 -0.87 -10.31
C PHE A 72 -1.05 0.24 -9.29
N ARG A 73 -2.05 1.03 -8.89
CA ARG A 73 -1.86 2.17 -7.97
C ARG A 73 -1.24 1.77 -6.63
N ARG A 74 -1.59 0.59 -6.10
CA ARG A 74 -1.01 0.06 -4.86
C ARG A 74 0.52 0.00 -4.86
N GLN A 75 1.12 -0.25 -6.03
CA GLN A 75 2.57 -0.40 -6.19
C GLN A 75 3.30 0.95 -6.14
N PHE A 76 2.59 2.03 -6.45
CA PHE A 76 3.11 3.39 -6.51
C PHE A 76 2.64 4.27 -5.35
N THR A 77 1.80 3.74 -4.47
CA THR A 77 1.27 4.47 -3.30
C THR A 77 2.37 4.70 -2.28
N LYS A 78 2.59 5.96 -1.90
CA LYS A 78 3.41 6.31 -0.75
C LYS A 78 2.64 6.09 0.56
N LYS A 79 3.29 5.49 1.54
CA LYS A 79 2.67 5.10 2.81
C LYS A 79 3.43 5.72 3.96
N VAL A 80 2.75 6.60 4.69
CA VAL A 80 3.29 7.28 5.87
C VAL A 80 2.63 6.71 7.11
N LEU A 81 3.45 6.28 8.06
CA LEU A 81 3.01 5.76 9.35
C LEU A 81 3.32 6.75 10.45
N ILE A 82 2.35 7.00 11.32
CA ILE A 82 2.53 7.79 12.53
C ILE A 82 2.45 6.84 13.73
N MET A 83 3.51 6.84 14.54
CA MET A 83 3.70 6.00 15.73
C MET A 83 4.04 6.85 16.94
N GLY A 84 3.83 6.30 18.14
CA GLY A 84 4.14 6.94 19.42
C GLY A 84 3.15 6.52 20.51
N SER A 85 3.43 6.90 21.76
CA SER A 85 2.58 6.52 22.91
C SER A 85 1.15 7.09 22.80
N ALA A 86 0.23 6.54 23.59
CA ALA A 86 -1.14 7.04 23.69
C ALA A 86 -1.20 8.55 24.00
N SER A 87 -2.25 9.21 23.52
CA SER A 87 -2.60 10.59 23.88
C SER A 87 -1.64 11.73 23.47
N ASN A 88 -0.71 11.50 22.54
CA ASN A 88 0.24 12.53 22.06
C ASN A 88 -0.18 13.29 20.79
N GLY A 89 -1.48 13.39 20.49
CA GLY A 89 -1.93 14.11 19.29
C GLY A 89 -1.64 13.42 17.95
N LYS A 90 -1.23 12.14 17.94
CA LYS A 90 -0.99 11.34 16.71
C LYS A 90 -2.17 11.38 15.74
N THR A 91 -3.37 11.12 16.26
CA THR A 91 -4.61 11.16 15.48
C THR A 91 -4.89 12.54 14.89
N THR A 92 -4.56 13.61 15.62
CA THR A 92 -4.68 14.98 15.13
C THR A 92 -3.69 15.22 13.99
N LEU A 93 -2.41 14.89 14.19
CA LEU A 93 -1.37 14.98 13.16
C LEU A 93 -1.74 14.17 11.90
N ALA A 94 -2.22 12.94 12.07
CA ALA A 94 -2.64 12.07 10.98
C ALA A 94 -3.77 12.70 10.16
N LYS A 95 -4.81 13.21 10.84
CA LYS A 95 -5.94 13.88 10.20
C LYS A 95 -5.53 15.18 9.51
N ASP A 96 -4.65 15.96 10.12
CA ASP A 96 -4.23 17.25 9.56
C ASP A 96 -3.33 17.07 8.35
N LEU A 97 -2.38 16.13 8.39
CA LEU A 97 -1.60 15.75 7.21
C LEU A 97 -2.49 15.20 6.09
N ALA A 98 -3.46 14.35 6.44
CA ALA A 98 -4.37 13.76 5.46
C ALA A 98 -5.22 14.83 4.76
N ARG A 99 -5.74 15.81 5.52
CA ARG A 99 -6.46 16.96 4.96
C ARG A 99 -5.56 17.82 4.09
N TYR A 100 -4.35 18.13 4.55
CA TYR A 100 -3.41 18.99 3.83
C TYR A 100 -3.00 18.39 2.47
N TYR A 101 -2.76 17.08 2.43
CA TYR A 101 -2.33 16.37 1.23
C TYR A 101 -3.46 15.74 0.40
N ASP A 102 -4.73 15.95 0.79
CA ASP A 102 -5.90 15.29 0.17
C ASP A 102 -5.72 13.75 0.07
N ALA A 103 -5.29 13.16 1.18
CA ALA A 103 -4.95 11.74 1.28
C ALA A 103 -5.92 11.00 2.20
N PRO A 104 -6.29 9.75 1.90
CA PRO A 104 -6.98 8.89 2.86
C PRO A 104 -6.13 8.64 4.11
N VAL A 105 -6.81 8.55 5.26
CA VAL A 105 -6.20 8.25 6.56
C VAL A 105 -6.79 7.00 7.18
N SER A 106 -5.93 6.06 7.54
CA SER A 106 -6.24 4.89 8.36
C SER A 106 -6.13 5.32 9.82
N LEU A 107 -7.24 5.36 10.55
CA LEU A 107 -7.24 5.70 11.98
C LEU A 107 -6.98 4.44 12.83
N GLU A 108 -6.72 4.63 14.13
CA GLU A 108 -6.59 3.52 15.08
C GLU A 108 -7.89 2.69 15.15
N TYR A 109 -7.85 1.48 14.61
CA TYR A 109 -9.00 0.59 14.51
C TYR A 109 -9.53 0.15 15.87
N ALA A 110 -8.66 0.05 16.89
CA ALA A 110 -9.06 -0.26 18.26
C ALA A 110 -10.15 0.68 18.80
N ARG A 111 -10.11 1.96 18.43
CA ARG A 111 -11.13 2.94 18.84
C ARG A 111 -12.50 2.63 18.25
N GLU A 112 -12.56 2.31 16.96
CA GLU A 112 -13.81 1.91 16.32
C GLU A 112 -14.33 0.60 16.93
N TYR A 113 -13.43 -0.38 17.12
CA TYR A 113 -13.77 -1.68 17.69
C TYR A 113 -14.38 -1.55 19.09
N GLN A 114 -13.75 -0.77 19.97
CA GLN A 114 -14.21 -0.55 21.35
C GLN A 114 -15.58 0.11 21.41
N ILE A 115 -15.80 1.16 20.61
CA ILE A 115 -17.11 1.85 20.53
C ILE A 115 -18.18 0.89 20.03
N LYS A 116 -17.89 0.13 18.96
CA LYS A 116 -18.84 -0.78 18.34
C LYS A 116 -19.26 -1.94 19.26
N ASN A 117 -18.32 -2.48 20.03
CA ASN A 117 -18.56 -3.63 20.91
C ASN A 117 -18.84 -3.22 22.36
N ASN A 118 -18.77 -1.93 22.69
CA ASN A 118 -18.94 -1.38 24.03
C ASN A 118 -18.02 -2.05 25.06
N VAL A 119 -16.72 -2.09 24.75
CA VAL A 119 -15.65 -2.64 25.61
C VAL A 119 -14.56 -1.60 25.86
N ARG A 120 -13.98 -1.63 27.05
CA ARG A 120 -12.87 -0.76 27.49
C ARG A 120 -11.52 -1.45 27.30
N ASP A 121 -10.44 -0.69 27.47
CA ASP A 121 -9.06 -1.20 27.30
C ASP A 121 -8.78 -2.42 28.22
N ASP A 122 -9.27 -2.37 29.46
CA ASP A 122 -9.13 -3.41 30.49
C ASP A 122 -10.09 -4.59 30.33
N GLU A 123 -11.03 -4.52 29.38
CA GLU A 123 -11.99 -5.57 29.07
C GLU A 123 -11.61 -6.37 27.81
N LEU A 124 -10.53 -5.96 27.11
CA LEU A 124 -10.05 -6.65 25.92
C LEU A 124 -9.42 -7.99 26.27
N THR A 125 -9.92 -9.04 25.62
CA THR A 125 -9.42 -10.42 25.75
C THR A 125 -8.39 -10.72 24.66
N PRO A 126 -7.60 -11.82 24.77
CA PRO A 126 -6.69 -12.24 23.71
C PRO A 126 -7.37 -12.34 22.32
N LYS A 127 -8.62 -12.82 22.28
CA LYS A 127 -9.41 -12.93 21.05
C LYS A 127 -9.65 -11.57 20.38
N ASP A 128 -9.85 -10.52 21.17
CA ASP A 128 -10.13 -9.19 20.64
C ASP A 128 -8.90 -8.63 19.92
N TYR A 129 -7.70 -8.89 20.44
CA TYR A 129 -6.45 -8.51 19.78
C TYR A 129 -6.27 -9.13 18.39
N TYR A 130 -6.76 -10.35 18.14
CA TYR A 130 -6.79 -10.92 16.78
C TYR A 130 -7.63 -10.06 15.83
N TYR A 131 -8.80 -9.60 16.29
CA TYR A 131 -9.64 -8.71 15.50
C TYR A 131 -9.01 -7.34 15.31
N LEU A 132 -8.35 -6.80 16.34
CA LEU A 132 -7.65 -5.52 16.25
C LEU A 132 -6.52 -5.56 15.22
N LEU A 133 -5.71 -6.63 15.27
CA LEU A 133 -4.57 -6.84 14.38
C LEU A 133 -5.02 -6.98 12.92
N LEU A 134 -6.00 -7.85 12.65
CA LEU A 134 -6.54 -8.06 11.30
C LEU A 134 -7.30 -6.82 10.80
N GLY A 135 -8.08 -6.18 11.67
CA GLY A 135 -8.87 -5.00 11.32
C GLY A 135 -8.01 -3.80 10.92
N GLN A 136 -6.94 -3.51 11.68
CA GLN A 136 -6.01 -2.44 11.33
C GLN A 136 -5.34 -2.67 9.97
N TYR A 137 -4.91 -3.91 9.70
CA TYR A 137 -4.28 -4.29 8.43
C TYR A 137 -5.26 -4.19 7.25
N ASP A 138 -6.48 -4.71 7.42
CA ASP A 138 -7.53 -4.68 6.41
C ASP A 138 -7.98 -3.25 6.10
N GLN A 139 -8.24 -2.42 7.11
CA GLN A 139 -8.60 -1.01 6.95
C GLN A 139 -7.55 -0.26 6.14
N THR A 140 -6.27 -0.43 6.49
CA THR A 140 -5.16 0.24 5.80
C THR A 140 -5.03 -0.26 4.35
N SER A 141 -5.16 -1.57 4.13
CA SER A 141 -5.09 -2.18 2.80
C SER A 141 -6.22 -1.69 1.88
N LYS A 142 -7.45 -1.62 2.40
CA LYS A 142 -8.61 -1.08 1.67
C LYS A 142 -8.42 0.36 1.26
N LEU A 143 -7.80 1.20 2.11
CA LEU A 143 -7.51 2.59 1.77
C LEU A 143 -6.46 2.70 0.65
N ILE A 144 -5.41 1.88 0.67
CA ILE A 144 -4.41 1.79 -0.40
C ILE A 144 -5.06 1.41 -1.74
N ASP A 145 -6.04 0.52 -1.72
CA ASP A 145 -6.71 0.03 -2.92
C ASP A 145 -7.91 0.88 -3.37
N SER A 146 -8.31 1.85 -2.54
CA SER A 146 -9.50 2.67 -2.76
C SER A 146 -9.33 3.69 -3.88
N ASN A 147 -10.45 4.14 -4.44
CA ASN A 147 -10.50 5.27 -5.36
C ASN A 147 -10.16 6.62 -4.70
N ALA A 148 -10.22 6.70 -3.37
CA ALA A 148 -9.83 7.89 -2.62
C ALA A 148 -8.30 8.09 -2.62
N ASN A 149 -7.53 7.03 -2.84
CA ASN A 149 -6.08 7.11 -2.89
C ASN A 149 -5.58 7.90 -4.13
N ARG A 150 -4.91 9.01 -3.85
CA ARG A 150 -4.30 9.91 -4.85
C ARG A 150 -2.76 9.83 -4.91
N GLY A 151 -2.19 8.75 -4.39
CA GLY A 151 -0.74 8.49 -4.37
C GLY A 151 -0.12 8.50 -2.99
N LEU A 152 -0.89 8.82 -1.95
CA LEU A 152 -0.46 8.87 -0.56
C LEU A 152 -1.55 8.27 0.34
N VAL A 153 -1.15 7.45 1.30
CA VAL A 153 -1.98 6.97 2.41
C VAL A 153 -1.25 7.26 3.71
N ILE A 154 -1.99 7.78 4.69
CA ILE A 154 -1.48 8.05 6.04
C ILE A 154 -2.10 7.04 7.00
N ALA A 155 -1.32 6.46 7.91
CA ALA A 155 -1.81 5.58 8.94
C ALA A 155 -1.45 6.12 10.33
N ASP A 156 -2.46 6.27 11.18
CA ASP A 156 -2.33 6.44 12.62
C ASP A 156 -2.26 5.04 13.23
N THR A 157 -1.06 4.59 13.60
CA THR A 157 -0.73 3.25 14.10
C THR A 157 -0.63 2.11 13.08
N ASN A 158 -0.10 0.96 13.53
CA ASN A 158 0.01 -0.29 12.77
C ASN A 158 -0.03 -1.53 13.69
N SER A 159 0.20 -2.71 13.11
CA SER A 159 0.28 -3.98 13.84
C SER A 159 1.29 -4.00 14.99
N LEU A 160 2.41 -3.29 14.89
CA LEU A 160 3.44 -3.26 15.94
C LEU A 160 2.91 -2.66 17.25
N VAL A 161 2.08 -1.62 17.15
CA VAL A 161 1.47 -1.00 18.32
C VAL A 161 0.43 -1.94 18.94
N THR A 162 -0.38 -2.62 18.13
CA THR A 162 -1.32 -3.64 18.62
C THR A 162 -0.58 -4.77 19.36
N LYS A 163 0.56 -5.23 18.83
CA LYS A 163 1.41 -6.22 19.49
C LYS A 163 1.97 -5.69 20.82
N GLY A 164 2.44 -4.45 20.87
CA GLY A 164 2.91 -3.85 22.12
C GLY A 164 1.84 -3.80 23.21
N TYR A 165 0.58 -3.52 22.87
CA TYR A 165 -0.53 -3.59 23.81
C TYR A 165 -0.88 -5.03 24.20
N TYR A 166 -0.88 -5.96 23.25
CA TYR A 166 -1.07 -7.38 23.53
C TYR A 166 -0.03 -7.87 24.55
N ASP A 167 1.25 -7.59 24.35
CA ASP A 167 2.31 -7.98 25.27
C ASP A 167 2.11 -7.34 26.64
N TYR A 168 1.87 -6.04 26.69
CA TYR A 168 1.69 -5.31 27.95
C TYR A 168 0.52 -5.84 28.80
N TYR A 169 -0.62 -6.14 28.19
CA TYR A 169 -1.81 -6.58 28.92
C TYR A 169 -1.86 -8.09 29.14
N MET A 170 -1.21 -8.90 28.29
CA MET A 170 -1.28 -10.36 28.35
C MET A 170 -0.08 -11.00 29.07
N GLU A 171 1.04 -10.29 29.26
CA GLU A 171 2.20 -10.79 30.04
C GLU A 171 1.88 -11.13 31.50
N THR A 172 0.74 -10.66 32.04
CA THR A 172 0.33 -10.97 33.43
C THR A 172 -0.30 -12.35 33.60
N GLU A 173 -0.65 -13.04 32.52
CA GLU A 173 -1.19 -14.40 32.57
C GLU A 173 -0.08 -15.39 32.23
N ASN A 174 0.60 -15.95 33.25
CA ASN A 174 1.67 -16.98 33.15
C ASN A 174 1.18 -18.30 32.52
N GLN A 175 0.64 -18.26 31.31
CA GLN A 175 0.34 -19.42 30.49
C GLN A 175 0.95 -19.18 29.12
N VAL A 176 2.04 -19.89 28.83
CA VAL A 176 2.43 -20.19 27.46
C VAL A 176 1.34 -21.10 26.89
N ASP A 177 0.23 -20.48 26.48
CA ASP A 177 -0.87 -21.16 25.81
C ASP A 177 -0.71 -21.00 24.29
N LEU A 178 -1.18 -22.00 23.53
CA LEU A 178 -1.13 -22.04 22.05
C LEU A 178 -1.71 -20.77 21.41
N SER A 179 -2.57 -20.06 22.14
CA SER A 179 -3.15 -18.77 21.76
C SER A 179 -2.12 -17.64 21.63
N GLY A 180 -1.05 -17.61 22.43
CA GLY A 180 0.03 -16.61 22.32
C GLY A 180 0.93 -16.85 21.12
N GLU A 181 1.42 -18.08 20.94
CA GLU A 181 2.25 -18.45 19.79
C GLU A 181 1.51 -18.23 18.46
N THR A 182 0.21 -18.56 18.43
CA THR A 182 -0.63 -18.34 17.24
C THR A 182 -0.75 -16.84 16.92
N PHE A 183 -0.89 -15.98 17.94
CA PHE A 183 -0.99 -14.54 17.75
C PHE A 183 0.33 -13.97 17.20
N ASP A 184 1.46 -14.41 17.75
CA ASP A 184 2.79 -13.98 17.33
C ASP A 184 3.09 -14.36 15.89
N ASN A 185 2.74 -15.58 15.49
CA ASN A 185 2.90 -16.04 14.11
C ASN A 185 2.04 -15.21 13.14
N LEU A 186 0.81 -14.86 13.54
CA LEU A 186 -0.07 -13.99 12.75
C LEU A 186 0.50 -12.56 12.67
N PHE A 187 0.96 -12.02 13.79
CA PHE A 187 1.59 -10.71 13.86
C PHE A 187 2.81 -10.62 12.93
N VAL A 188 3.76 -11.57 13.01
CA VAL A 188 4.94 -11.61 12.14
C VAL A 188 4.52 -11.66 10.66
N SER A 189 3.51 -12.45 10.33
CA SER A 189 2.98 -12.56 8.97
C SER A 189 2.35 -11.27 8.45
N ILE A 190 1.75 -10.46 9.31
CA ILE A 190 1.16 -9.15 8.96
C ILE A 190 2.25 -8.09 8.88
N LEU A 191 3.14 -8.02 9.86
CA LEU A 191 4.25 -7.06 9.90
C LEU A 191 5.12 -7.18 8.65
N ALA A 192 5.42 -8.39 8.18
CA ALA A 192 6.19 -8.62 6.95
C ALA A 192 5.51 -8.09 5.67
N LYS A 193 4.19 -7.89 5.69
CA LYS A 193 3.41 -7.34 4.57
C LYS A 193 3.26 -5.83 4.64
N GLU A 194 3.46 -5.24 5.82
CA GLU A 194 3.45 -3.80 6.00
C GLU A 194 4.75 -3.20 5.47
N LYS A 195 4.62 -2.29 4.50
CA LYS A 195 5.75 -1.56 3.92
C LYS A 195 5.45 -0.08 4.07
N TRP A 196 6.34 0.64 4.73
CA TRP A 196 6.21 2.06 5.02
C TRP A 196 7.34 2.82 4.33
N ASP A 197 7.01 3.90 3.62
CA ASP A 197 7.99 4.79 3.00
C ASP A 197 8.57 5.78 4.00
N LEU A 198 7.80 6.12 5.05
CA LEU A 198 8.19 7.03 6.13
C LEU A 198 7.47 6.64 7.41
N ILE A 199 8.21 6.62 8.52
CA ILE A 199 7.66 6.43 9.87
C ILE A 199 7.95 7.72 10.66
N LEU A 200 6.89 8.37 11.10
CA LEU A 200 6.92 9.55 11.96
C LEU A 200 6.68 9.11 13.40
N PHE A 201 7.69 9.26 14.24
CA PHE A 201 7.60 8.95 15.67
C PHE A 201 7.30 10.21 16.49
N VAL A 202 6.16 10.21 17.19
CA VAL A 202 5.72 11.32 18.04
C VAL A 202 6.08 11.02 19.50
N HIS A 203 7.11 11.71 19.99
CA HIS A 203 7.59 11.57 21.36
C HIS A 203 6.79 12.47 22.34
N LEU A 204 6.68 12.04 23.60
CA LEU A 204 6.21 12.88 24.70
C LEU A 204 7.20 14.03 24.92
N LEU A 205 6.80 15.27 24.68
CA LEU A 205 7.51 16.37 25.34
C LEU A 205 7.11 16.30 26.81
N ALA A 206 8.09 16.14 27.72
CA ALA A 206 7.83 16.41 29.13
C ALA A 206 7.17 17.80 29.21
N PRO A 207 6.16 18.02 30.09
CA PRO A 207 5.62 19.35 30.27
C PRO A 207 6.79 20.30 30.53
N MET A 208 6.93 21.33 29.69
CA MET A 208 7.93 22.37 29.90
C MET A 208 7.82 22.81 31.35
N SER A 209 8.92 22.72 32.08
CA SER A 209 8.94 23.26 33.42
C SER A 209 8.69 24.76 33.30
N MET A 210 7.90 25.36 34.21
CA MET A 210 7.72 26.83 34.24
C MET A 210 9.05 27.60 34.37
N THR A 211 10.15 26.91 34.65
CA THR A 211 11.52 27.44 34.68
C THR A 211 12.17 27.60 33.30
N ASP A 212 11.60 27.06 32.22
CA ASP A 212 12.13 27.24 30.84
C ASP A 212 11.51 28.47 30.12
N LEU A 213 10.67 29.25 30.81
CA LEU A 213 9.93 30.40 30.26
C LEU A 213 10.41 31.77 30.76
N GLU A 214 11.54 31.85 31.47
CA GLU A 214 12.16 33.13 31.80
C GLU A 214 13.21 33.50 30.74
N ILE A 215 12.80 34.39 29.81
CA ILE A 215 13.69 35.29 29.05
C ILE A 215 13.87 36.56 29.87
#